data_AF-A0A6P8P2H5-F1
#
_entry.id   AF-A0A6P8P2H5-F1
#
_cell.length_a   1.000
_cell.length_b   1.000
_cell.length_c   1.000
_cell.angle_alpha   90.00
_cell.angle_beta   90.00
_cell.angle_gamma   90.00
#
_symmetry.space_group_name_H-M   'P 1'
#
loop_
_entity.id
_entity.type
_entity.pdbx_description
1 polymer ?
#
loop_
_entity_poly.entity_id
_entity_poly.type
_entity_poly.pdbx_seq_one_letter_code
_entity_poly.pdbx_strand_id
1 'polypeptide(L)'
;MSISPASNRSLEGISLNSMEEMELRREAMQQVLDNLHDLPNSTGAADLDLIFLRGIMESPIAHERLEETKLEAVRDNNLELVQEILKDISQIMEYSSAATELAHILQEPHFRSLLETHDSVASKSYETPPPSPLLDPTFNNQPVPPDAVRMVGIRKTAGEHLGVTFRVESGELVIARILHGGMIDQQGLLHVGDVIKEVNGKEVGNDPKVLQEMLKNASGSVVLKILPSYQEPHPLRQVFVKCHFDYEPTSDNLIPCKEAGLKFTAGDLLQIVNQDDPNWWQACHVEGGSAGLIPSQLLEEKRKAFVKRDLDLTPTSGALCGSLSGKKKKKMMYLTTKNAEFDRHELLIYEEMARMPPFRRKTLILIGAQGVGRRSLKNKLIVSDPSRYGTTIPYTSRKAKEDEMDGQSYSFVSRVQMEVDIKAGRYLEHGEYEGNLYGTKIDSIHEVVESGKMCILDVNPQAVKVLRTAEFVPYVVFIEAPDFETLRAMNRAAISTGVVTKQLSDMELRRTVDESGRIHRAYGHYFDLSILNDDLDQTFLHLQEALEKLRTEPQWVPVSWVY
;
A
#
# COMPACT_ATOMS: atom_id res chain seq x y z
N MET A 1 61.78 -32.59 8.17
CA MET A 1 62.09 -31.95 6.87
C MET A 1 60.99 -30.95 6.58
N SER A 2 61.36 -29.67 6.63
CA SER A 2 60.74 -28.49 6.03
C SER A 2 59.22 -28.42 5.90
N ILE A 3 58.58 -27.71 6.84
CA ILE A 3 57.35 -26.96 6.61
C ILE A 3 57.63 -25.50 6.97
N SER A 4 57.51 -24.60 5.97
CA SER A 4 57.43 -23.14 6.05
C SER A 4 56.86 -22.65 4.71
N PRO A 5 56.27 -21.44 4.59
CA PRO A 5 54.86 -21.17 4.86
C PRO A 5 54.13 -20.63 3.61
N ALA A 6 52.84 -20.93 3.43
CA ALA A 6 52.04 -20.29 2.38
C ALA A 6 51.51 -18.94 2.88
N SER A 7 52.00 -17.90 2.24
CA SER A 7 51.68 -16.48 2.42
C SER A 7 50.20 -16.17 2.22
N ASN A 8 49.64 -15.43 3.17
CA ASN A 8 48.41 -14.67 3.05
C ASN A 8 48.62 -13.59 1.96
N ARG A 9 48.03 -13.76 0.77
CA ARG A 9 47.93 -12.69 -0.23
C ARG A 9 46.52 -12.12 -0.20
N SER A 10 46.46 -10.86 0.19
CA SER A 10 45.37 -9.90 -0.05
C SER A 10 44.90 -10.01 -1.49
N LEU A 11 43.59 -10.22 -1.70
CA LEU A 11 42.93 -10.01 -2.98
C LEU A 11 42.74 -8.50 -3.16
N GLU A 12 43.79 -7.83 -3.63
CA GLU A 12 43.64 -6.55 -4.33
C GLU A 12 42.84 -6.80 -5.61
N GLY A 13 41.83 -5.97 -5.85
CA GLY A 13 40.92 -6.09 -6.98
C GLY A 13 41.64 -6.00 -8.32
N ILE A 14 41.65 -7.12 -9.04
CA ILE A 14 42.00 -7.14 -10.46
C ILE A 14 40.72 -6.79 -11.22
N SER A 15 40.66 -5.60 -11.81
CA SER A 15 39.62 -5.26 -12.78
C SER A 15 39.94 -6.01 -14.08
N LEU A 16 39.18 -7.05 -14.38
CA LEU A 16 39.26 -7.75 -15.67
C LEU A 16 38.53 -6.93 -16.73
N ASN A 17 39.06 -6.90 -17.96
CA ASN A 17 38.37 -6.27 -19.09
C ASN A 17 37.19 -7.14 -19.54
N SER A 18 36.12 -6.52 -20.07
CA SER A 18 34.84 -7.18 -20.39
C SER A 18 34.94 -8.38 -21.34
N MET A 19 35.97 -8.44 -22.18
CA MET A 19 36.23 -9.59 -23.05
C MET A 19 36.75 -10.82 -22.28
N GLU A 20 37.66 -10.64 -21.33
CA GLU A 20 38.19 -11.74 -20.52
C GLU A 20 37.11 -12.32 -19.58
N GLU A 21 36.24 -11.46 -19.07
CA GLU A 21 35.11 -11.89 -18.25
C GLU A 21 34.06 -12.69 -19.06
N MET A 22 33.86 -12.34 -20.33
CA MET A 22 33.03 -13.10 -21.26
C MET A 22 33.64 -14.45 -21.62
N GLU A 23 34.95 -14.50 -21.86
CA GLU A 23 35.67 -15.74 -22.17
C GLU A 23 35.60 -16.72 -20.99
N LEU A 24 35.83 -16.24 -19.77
CA LEU A 24 35.76 -17.03 -18.54
C LEU A 24 34.35 -17.57 -18.26
N ARG A 25 33.30 -16.77 -18.55
CA ARG A 25 31.89 -17.19 -18.42
C ARG A 25 31.52 -18.25 -19.46
N ARG A 26 32.05 -18.14 -20.68
CA ARG A 26 31.84 -19.14 -21.74
C ARG A 26 32.51 -20.45 -21.39
N GLU A 27 33.74 -20.42 -20.88
CA GLU A 27 34.45 -21.63 -20.40
C GLU A 27 33.71 -22.29 -19.22
N ALA A 28 33.21 -21.50 -18.27
CA ALA A 28 32.45 -22.03 -17.13
C ALA A 28 31.12 -22.67 -17.57
N MET A 29 30.39 -22.08 -18.53
CA MET A 29 29.16 -22.67 -19.06
C MET A 29 29.43 -23.92 -19.89
N GLN A 30 30.52 -23.95 -20.66
CA GLN A 30 30.93 -25.15 -21.40
C GLN A 30 31.28 -26.29 -20.45
N GLN A 31 31.97 -25.99 -19.35
CA GLN A 31 32.30 -26.98 -18.32
C GLN A 31 31.04 -27.55 -17.63
N VAL A 32 29.99 -26.75 -17.47
CA VAL A 32 28.69 -27.22 -16.95
C VAL A 32 27.95 -28.10 -17.97
N LEU A 33 28.01 -27.78 -19.27
CA LEU A 33 27.45 -28.60 -20.35
C LEU A 33 28.15 -29.96 -20.44
N ASP A 34 29.48 -29.97 -20.34
CA ASP A 34 30.27 -31.20 -20.39
C ASP A 34 29.96 -32.11 -19.19
N ASN A 35 29.82 -31.53 -17.99
CA ASN A 35 29.38 -32.26 -16.79
C ASN A 35 27.94 -32.80 -16.90
N LEU A 36 27.06 -32.10 -17.62
CA LEU A 36 25.70 -32.56 -17.94
C LEU A 36 25.69 -33.73 -18.94
N HIS A 37 26.76 -33.92 -19.70
CA HIS A 37 26.91 -35.03 -20.65
C HIS A 37 27.34 -36.34 -19.97
N ASP A 38 28.05 -36.25 -18.85
CA ASP A 38 28.63 -37.39 -18.12
C ASP A 38 27.78 -37.90 -16.94
N LEU A 39 26.58 -37.34 -16.75
CA LEU A 39 25.66 -37.72 -15.68
C LEU A 39 25.02 -39.10 -15.95
N PRO A 40 25.20 -40.12 -15.09
CA PRO A 40 24.57 -41.42 -15.29
C PRO A 40 23.04 -41.34 -15.09
N ASN A 41 22.27 -42.10 -15.87
CA ASN A 41 20.80 -42.16 -15.88
C ASN A 41 20.13 -42.60 -14.54
N SER A 42 20.88 -42.69 -13.45
CA SER A 42 20.40 -43.06 -12.12
C SER A 42 20.14 -41.88 -11.18
N THR A 43 20.28 -40.62 -11.63
CA THR A 43 20.04 -39.43 -10.80
C THR A 43 18.56 -39.05 -10.65
N GLY A 44 17.63 -39.87 -11.17
CA GLY A 44 16.20 -39.66 -10.97
C GLY A 44 15.60 -38.46 -11.72
N ALA A 45 16.40 -37.78 -12.55
CA ALA A 45 15.92 -36.80 -13.53
C ALA A 45 15.42 -37.55 -14.78
N ALA A 46 14.26 -37.16 -15.31
CA ALA A 46 13.74 -37.74 -16.55
C ALA A 46 14.54 -37.23 -17.76
N ASP A 47 14.88 -38.11 -18.70
CA ASP A 47 15.69 -37.78 -19.90
C ASP A 47 15.17 -36.55 -20.66
N LEU A 48 13.84 -36.36 -20.70
CA LEU A 48 13.21 -35.19 -21.34
C LEU A 48 13.56 -33.85 -20.67
N ASP A 49 13.73 -33.83 -19.35
CA ASP A 49 14.09 -32.62 -18.62
C ASP A 49 15.58 -32.28 -18.80
N LEU A 50 16.45 -33.30 -18.88
CA LEU A 50 17.86 -33.13 -19.22
C LEU A 50 18.05 -32.66 -20.66
N ILE A 51 17.27 -33.19 -21.61
CA ILE A 51 17.25 -32.75 -23.01
C ILE A 51 16.73 -31.31 -23.11
N PHE A 52 15.71 -30.94 -22.33
CA PHE A 52 15.19 -29.57 -22.30
C PHE A 52 16.18 -28.58 -21.69
N LEU A 53 16.83 -28.93 -20.57
CA LEU A 53 17.88 -28.10 -19.97
C LEU A 53 19.06 -27.91 -20.92
N ARG A 54 19.47 -28.98 -21.61
CA ARG A 54 20.48 -28.91 -22.67
C ARG A 54 20.04 -27.95 -23.78
N GLY A 55 18.79 -28.06 -24.25
CA GLY A 55 18.24 -27.18 -25.28
C GLY A 55 18.13 -25.71 -24.85
N ILE A 56 17.94 -25.43 -23.55
CA ILE A 56 17.99 -24.05 -23.02
C ILE A 56 19.44 -23.54 -22.97
N MET A 57 20.37 -24.36 -22.51
CA MET A 57 21.78 -23.97 -22.38
C MET A 57 22.50 -23.84 -23.72
N GLU A 58 22.10 -24.61 -24.74
CA GLU A 58 22.61 -24.50 -26.11
C GLU A 58 21.91 -23.37 -26.91
N SER A 59 20.85 -22.75 -26.36
CA SER A 59 20.13 -21.68 -27.04
C SER A 59 20.89 -20.34 -26.94
N PRO A 60 21.13 -19.65 -28.07
CA PRO A 60 21.79 -18.33 -28.08
C PRO A 60 20.99 -17.27 -27.30
N ILE A 61 19.68 -17.47 -27.09
CA ILE A 61 18.82 -16.56 -26.33
C ILE A 61 19.13 -16.62 -24.82
N ALA A 62 19.58 -17.77 -24.30
CA ALA A 62 20.04 -17.87 -22.91
C ALA A 62 21.39 -17.15 -22.71
N HIS A 63 22.17 -16.98 -23.79
CA HIS A 63 23.41 -16.20 -23.76
C HIS A 63 23.15 -14.69 -23.76
N GLU A 64 22.05 -14.22 -24.38
CA GLU A 64 21.68 -12.79 -24.42
C GLU A 64 20.91 -12.30 -23.17
N ARG A 65 20.11 -13.16 -22.51
CA ARG A 65 19.20 -12.71 -21.42
C ARG A 65 19.84 -12.52 -20.03
N LEU A 66 21.17 -12.60 -19.93
CA LEU A 66 21.95 -12.22 -18.75
C LEU A 66 22.72 -10.90 -18.96
N GLU A 67 22.41 -10.15 -20.01
CA GLU A 67 22.80 -8.75 -20.08
C GLU A 67 21.91 -7.96 -19.10
N GLU A 68 22.44 -7.64 -17.92
CA GLU A 68 21.93 -6.50 -17.16
C GLU A 68 21.95 -5.29 -18.09
N THR A 69 20.79 -4.82 -18.53
CA THR A 69 20.68 -3.56 -19.28
C THR A 69 21.20 -2.44 -18.38
N LYS A 70 22.49 -2.13 -18.55
CA LYS A 70 23.13 -0.97 -17.96
C LYS A 70 22.52 0.24 -18.63
N LEU A 71 21.66 0.95 -17.91
CA LEU A 71 21.11 2.22 -18.38
C LEU A 71 22.26 3.22 -18.43
N GLU A 72 22.69 3.58 -19.63
CA GLU A 72 23.68 4.63 -19.87
C GLU A 72 22.96 5.92 -20.29
N ALA A 73 23.38 7.04 -19.72
CA ALA A 73 22.85 8.34 -20.11
C ALA A 73 23.22 8.63 -21.57
N VAL A 74 22.26 9.11 -22.35
CA VAL A 74 22.47 9.40 -23.78
C VAL A 74 23.50 10.51 -23.97
N ARG A 75 23.53 11.50 -23.06
CA ARG A 75 24.48 12.62 -22.95
C ARG A 75 24.53 13.11 -21.50
N ASP A 76 25.52 13.95 -21.17
CA ASP A 76 25.75 14.53 -19.85
C ASP A 76 25.90 16.06 -19.86
N ASN A 77 25.57 16.72 -20.99
CA ASN A 77 25.77 18.14 -21.19
C ASN A 77 24.53 18.87 -21.75
N ASN A 78 23.34 18.49 -21.27
CA ASN A 78 22.07 19.05 -21.75
C ASN A 78 21.90 20.54 -21.40
N LEU A 79 22.52 21.03 -20.32
CA LEU A 79 22.52 22.46 -20.00
C LEU A 79 23.23 23.32 -21.04
N GLU A 80 24.37 22.85 -21.53
CA GLU A 80 25.13 23.54 -22.58
C GLU A 80 24.31 23.57 -23.87
N LEU A 81 23.67 22.45 -24.20
CA LEU A 81 22.78 22.34 -25.35
C LEU A 81 21.60 23.33 -25.27
N VAL A 82 20.99 23.48 -24.09
CA VAL A 82 19.92 24.47 -23.91
C VAL A 82 20.44 25.90 -24.03
N GLN A 83 21.66 26.21 -23.58
CA GLN A 83 22.26 27.53 -23.78
C GLN A 83 22.53 27.82 -25.26
N GLU A 84 22.97 26.83 -26.03
CA GLU A 84 23.12 26.94 -27.49
C GLU A 84 21.77 27.18 -28.17
N ILE A 85 20.74 26.40 -27.83
CA ILE A 85 19.38 26.58 -28.36
C ILE A 85 18.86 27.98 -28.02
N LEU A 86 19.02 28.45 -26.78
CA LEU A 86 18.60 29.80 -26.36
C LEU A 86 19.32 30.89 -27.15
N LYS A 87 20.60 30.71 -27.46
CA LYS A 87 21.38 31.63 -28.28
C LYS A 87 20.88 31.65 -29.73
N ASP A 88 20.56 30.50 -30.29
CA ASP A 88 20.07 30.37 -31.66
C ASP A 88 18.66 30.95 -31.82
N ILE A 89 17.77 30.68 -30.86
CA ILE A 89 16.40 31.20 -30.91
C ILE A 89 16.31 32.68 -30.57
N SER A 90 17.30 33.26 -29.89
CA SER A 90 17.31 34.69 -29.53
C SER A 90 17.13 35.62 -30.74
N GLN A 91 17.59 35.19 -31.92
CA GLN A 91 17.50 35.95 -33.17
C GLN A 91 16.08 35.97 -33.77
N ILE A 92 15.22 35.03 -33.37
CA ILE A 92 13.86 34.85 -33.91
C ILE A 92 12.76 35.14 -32.89
N MET A 93 13.12 35.42 -31.63
CA MET A 93 12.17 35.79 -30.56
C MET A 93 11.40 37.07 -30.87
N GLU A 94 11.99 38.02 -31.60
CA GLU A 94 11.30 39.25 -32.01
C GLU A 94 10.14 39.01 -32.98
N TYR A 95 10.14 37.88 -33.70
CA TYR A 95 9.20 37.61 -34.80
C TYR A 95 8.31 36.38 -34.58
N SER A 96 8.53 35.60 -33.52
CA SER A 96 7.79 34.35 -33.25
C SER A 96 7.39 34.23 -31.79
N SER A 97 6.08 34.22 -31.53
CA SER A 97 5.54 33.99 -30.18
C SER A 97 5.90 32.60 -29.65
N ALA A 98 5.99 31.59 -30.52
CA ALA A 98 6.38 30.23 -30.15
C ALA A 98 7.87 30.15 -29.75
N ALA A 99 8.74 30.93 -30.39
CA ALA A 99 10.15 31.01 -29.98
C ALA A 99 10.31 31.68 -28.61
N THR A 100 9.49 32.69 -28.33
CA THR A 100 9.44 33.37 -27.03
C THR A 100 8.91 32.46 -25.92
N GLU A 101 7.87 31.68 -26.22
CA GLU A 101 7.32 30.67 -25.29
C GLU A 101 8.33 29.56 -25.00
N LEU A 102 9.00 29.02 -26.03
CA LEU A 102 10.06 28.02 -25.88
C LEU A 102 11.23 28.57 -25.06
N ALA A 103 11.67 29.81 -25.33
CA ALA A 103 12.72 30.46 -24.56
C ALA A 103 12.32 30.62 -23.08
N HIS A 104 11.05 30.94 -22.81
CA HIS A 104 10.52 31.05 -21.45
C HIS A 104 10.57 29.70 -20.72
N ILE A 105 10.05 28.62 -21.34
CA ILE A 105 10.04 27.27 -20.76
C ILE A 105 11.47 26.77 -20.47
N LEU A 106 12.40 26.96 -21.42
CA LEU A 106 13.79 26.54 -21.27
C LEU A 106 14.55 27.35 -20.20
N GLN A 107 14.08 28.55 -19.87
CA GLN A 107 14.65 29.40 -18.82
C GLN A 107 13.95 29.24 -17.46
N GLU A 108 12.89 28.44 -17.37
CA GLU A 108 12.21 28.23 -16.09
C GLU A 108 13.15 27.57 -15.07
N PRO A 109 13.16 28.05 -13.81
CA PRO A 109 14.06 27.53 -12.78
C PRO A 109 13.93 26.01 -12.60
N HIS A 110 12.71 25.48 -12.62
CA HIS A 110 12.47 24.05 -12.45
C HIS A 110 12.97 23.21 -13.62
N PHE A 111 12.82 23.70 -14.84
CA PHE A 111 13.32 23.02 -16.03
C PHE A 111 14.84 23.00 -16.06
N ARG A 112 15.47 24.12 -15.70
CA ARG A 112 16.94 24.21 -15.59
C ARG A 112 17.49 23.31 -14.48
N SER A 113 16.87 23.28 -13.30
CA SER A 113 17.26 22.39 -12.20
C SER A 113 17.09 20.91 -12.55
N LEU A 114 16.08 20.56 -13.34
CA LEU A 114 15.91 19.19 -13.85
C LEU A 114 17.08 18.78 -14.75
N LEU A 115 17.53 19.66 -15.65
CA LEU A 115 18.68 19.42 -16.52
C LEU A 115 20.01 19.37 -15.76
N GLU A 116 20.18 20.25 -14.76
CA GLU A 116 21.32 20.21 -13.83
C GLU A 116 21.39 18.88 -13.08
N THR A 117 20.26 18.41 -12.58
CA THR A 117 20.18 17.12 -11.88
C THR A 117 20.46 15.96 -12.84
N HIS A 118 19.91 16.02 -14.06
CA HIS A 118 20.17 15.02 -15.09
C HIS A 118 21.67 14.95 -15.42
N ASP A 119 22.32 16.08 -15.74
CA ASP A 119 23.72 16.13 -16.14
C ASP A 119 24.66 15.70 -14.98
N SER A 120 24.30 16.01 -13.74
CA SER A 120 25.02 15.53 -12.53
C SER A 120 24.90 14.01 -12.35
N VAL A 121 23.71 13.44 -12.55
CA VAL A 121 23.49 11.99 -12.48
C VAL A 121 24.16 11.28 -13.66
N ALA A 122 24.08 11.85 -14.87
CA ALA A 122 24.68 11.33 -16.09
C ALA A 122 26.22 11.31 -16.01
N SER A 123 26.83 12.37 -15.47
CA SER A 123 28.28 12.48 -15.28
C SER A 123 28.81 11.70 -14.07
N LYS A 124 27.92 11.02 -13.32
CA LYS A 124 28.23 10.25 -12.09
C LYS A 124 28.97 11.07 -11.04
N SER A 125 28.77 12.39 -11.04
CA SER A 125 29.30 13.31 -10.03
C SER A 125 28.43 13.25 -8.78
N TYR A 126 28.60 12.20 -7.98
CA TYR A 126 27.93 12.08 -6.68
C TYR A 126 28.65 12.95 -5.63
N GLU A 127 28.53 14.27 -5.74
CA GLU A 127 28.74 15.15 -4.59
C GLU A 127 27.40 15.37 -3.89
N THR A 128 27.36 15.11 -2.59
CA THR A 128 26.26 15.53 -1.72
C THR A 128 26.12 17.06 -1.82
N PRO A 129 24.95 17.60 -2.21
CA PRO A 129 24.82 19.04 -2.38
C PRO A 129 24.98 19.75 -1.03
N PRO A 130 25.57 20.96 -0.98
CA PRO A 130 25.46 21.79 0.20
C PRO A 130 23.99 22.20 0.41
N PRO A 131 23.54 22.35 1.66
CA PRO A 131 22.16 22.71 1.96
C PRO A 131 21.80 24.08 1.38
N SER A 132 20.61 24.17 0.78
CA SER A 132 20.04 25.42 0.25
C SER A 132 19.96 26.51 1.33
N PRO A 133 20.23 27.78 1.01
CA PRO A 133 20.19 28.87 1.99
C PRO A 133 18.73 29.14 2.39
N LEU A 134 18.35 28.66 3.56
CA LEU A 134 17.13 29.07 4.24
C LEU A 134 17.35 30.45 4.87
N LEU A 135 16.34 31.30 4.70
CA LEU A 135 16.22 32.60 5.37
C LEU A 135 16.34 32.41 6.89
N ASP A 136 17.25 33.17 7.49
CA ASP A 136 17.51 33.24 8.93
C ASP A 136 16.25 33.54 9.75
N PRO A 137 16.06 32.78 10.84
CA PRO A 137 15.84 33.39 12.13
C PRO A 137 16.88 32.88 13.11
N THR A 138 18.09 33.45 13.01
CA THR A 138 18.95 33.82 14.15
C THR A 138 18.99 32.89 15.37
N PHE A 139 20.09 32.13 15.42
CA PHE A 139 20.90 31.72 16.58
C PHE A 139 20.36 30.61 17.51
N ASN A 140 20.73 29.35 17.23
CA ASN A 140 21.52 28.54 18.19
C ASN A 140 22.05 27.16 17.73
N ASN A 141 21.89 26.72 16.48
CA ASN A 141 22.31 25.37 16.08
C ASN A 141 23.63 25.38 15.29
N GLN A 142 24.77 25.35 16.00
CA GLN A 142 26.00 24.79 15.44
C GLN A 142 26.02 23.27 15.70
N PRO A 143 26.45 22.42 14.74
CA PRO A 143 26.67 21.00 14.99
C PRO A 143 27.79 20.84 16.02
N VAL A 144 27.46 20.19 17.13
CA VAL A 144 28.40 19.88 18.21
C VAL A 144 29.23 18.65 17.77
N PRO A 145 30.56 18.61 17.96
CA PRO A 145 31.40 17.47 17.57
C PRO A 145 30.89 16.12 18.13
N PRO A 146 31.13 14.99 17.46
CA PRO A 146 30.63 13.66 17.89
C PRO A 146 31.16 13.21 19.27
N ASP A 147 32.27 13.79 19.75
CA ASP A 147 32.84 13.55 21.08
C ASP A 147 32.49 14.63 22.12
N ALA A 148 31.71 15.64 21.73
CA ALA A 148 31.38 16.72 22.64
C ALA A 148 30.20 16.33 23.54
N VAL A 149 30.53 16.25 24.82
CA VAL A 149 29.61 15.93 25.89
C VAL A 149 28.52 17.00 26.01
N ARG A 150 27.26 16.57 26.00
CA ARG A 150 26.08 17.43 26.20
C ARG A 150 25.57 17.28 27.64
N MET A 151 25.40 18.40 28.32
CA MET A 151 24.75 18.46 29.64
C MET A 151 23.26 18.72 29.45
N VAL A 152 22.42 17.81 29.93
CA VAL A 152 20.96 17.89 29.83
C VAL A 152 20.35 18.01 31.21
N GLY A 153 19.65 19.11 31.48
CA GLY A 153 18.87 19.28 32.70
C GLY A 153 17.43 18.86 32.48
N ILE A 154 16.97 17.84 33.19
CA ILE A 154 15.59 17.37 33.15
C ILE A 154 14.89 17.62 34.49
N ARG A 155 13.60 17.93 34.46
CA ARG A 155 12.78 18.06 35.68
C ARG A 155 11.99 16.79 35.92
N LYS A 156 12.23 16.14 37.07
CA LYS A 156 11.62 14.87 37.46
C LYS A 156 10.70 15.02 38.68
N THR A 157 9.43 14.67 38.52
CA THR A 157 8.49 14.54 39.64
C THR A 157 8.82 13.30 40.48
N ALA A 158 8.66 13.40 41.82
CA ALA A 158 8.91 12.26 42.70
C ALA A 158 7.94 11.11 42.41
N GLY A 159 8.46 9.89 42.26
CA GLY A 159 7.66 8.69 41.95
C GLY A 159 7.34 8.46 40.46
N GLU A 160 7.55 9.46 39.59
CA GLU A 160 7.30 9.35 38.16
C GLU A 160 8.50 8.74 37.42
N HIS A 161 8.24 7.85 36.45
CA HIS A 161 9.28 7.29 35.60
C HIS A 161 9.61 8.23 34.44
N LEU A 162 10.86 8.20 34.00
CA LEU A 162 11.33 9.03 32.89
C LEU A 162 10.71 8.65 31.53
N GLY A 163 10.16 7.43 31.43
CA GLY A 163 9.64 6.91 30.18
C GLY A 163 10.75 6.52 29.21
N VAL A 164 11.86 5.98 29.70
CA VAL A 164 12.99 5.54 28.87
C VAL A 164 13.44 4.15 29.27
N THR A 165 13.91 3.37 28.31
CA THR A 165 14.58 2.09 28.56
C THR A 165 16.05 2.18 28.16
N PHE A 166 16.89 1.44 28.87
CA PHE A 166 18.34 1.43 28.66
C PHE A 166 18.80 0.06 28.22
N ARG A 167 19.84 0.02 27.39
CA ARG A 167 20.60 -1.19 27.06
C ARG A 167 22.09 -0.94 27.29
N VAL A 168 22.84 -2.01 27.50
CA VAL A 168 24.30 -1.96 27.56
C VAL A 168 24.85 -2.30 26.19
N GLU A 169 25.60 -1.39 25.58
CA GLU A 169 26.21 -1.56 24.26
C GLU A 169 27.69 -1.19 24.38
N SER A 170 28.59 -2.12 24.06
CA SER A 170 30.05 -1.94 24.20
C SER A 170 30.53 -1.49 25.59
N GLY A 171 29.79 -1.85 26.65
CA GLY A 171 30.08 -1.44 28.03
C GLY A 171 29.50 -0.09 28.44
N GLU A 172 28.78 0.57 27.54
CA GLU A 172 28.17 1.89 27.75
C GLU A 172 26.65 1.77 27.93
N LEU A 173 26.06 2.66 28.73
CA LEU A 173 24.61 2.73 28.93
C LEU A 173 23.97 3.63 27.88
N VAL A 174 23.28 2.98 26.94
CA VAL A 174 22.65 3.63 25.78
C VAL A 174 21.14 3.68 25.98
N ILE A 175 20.51 4.80 25.65
CA ILE A 175 19.05 4.91 25.59
C ILE A 175 18.55 4.01 24.47
N ALA A 176 17.83 2.95 24.84
CA ALA A 176 17.32 1.96 23.90
C ALA A 176 15.97 2.35 23.32
N ARG A 177 15.11 2.98 24.11
CA ARG A 177 13.77 3.44 23.70
C ARG A 177 13.34 4.62 24.56
N ILE A 178 12.59 5.54 23.97
CA ILE A 178 11.86 6.60 24.66
C ILE A 178 10.37 6.31 24.46
N LEU A 179 9.60 6.29 25.55
CA LEU A 179 8.17 6.06 25.54
C LEU A 179 7.46 7.39 25.24
N HIS A 180 6.69 7.40 24.16
CA HIS A 180 5.93 8.57 23.76
C HIS A 180 4.91 8.99 24.83
N GLY A 181 4.75 10.29 25.04
CA GLY A 181 3.96 10.88 26.13
C GLY A 181 4.63 10.82 27.50
N GLY A 182 5.77 10.15 27.64
CA GLY A 182 6.60 10.15 28.86
C GLY A 182 7.34 11.48 29.07
N MET A 183 7.85 11.68 30.29
CA MET A 183 8.56 12.91 30.68
C MET A 183 9.69 13.31 29.73
N ILE A 184 10.50 12.34 29.30
CA ILE A 184 11.62 12.60 28.39
C ILE A 184 11.15 12.96 26.98
N ASP A 185 10.11 12.29 26.48
CA ASP A 185 9.50 12.57 25.18
C ASP A 185 8.92 13.98 25.13
N GLN A 186 8.20 14.41 26.17
CA GLN A 186 7.64 15.76 26.28
C GLN A 186 8.70 16.87 26.34
N GLN A 187 9.87 16.59 26.92
CA GLN A 187 10.96 17.56 27.01
C GLN A 187 11.83 17.60 25.74
N GLY A 188 11.90 16.49 24.99
CA GLY A 188 12.64 16.42 23.72
C GLY A 188 14.15 16.61 23.85
N LEU A 189 14.71 16.43 25.05
CA LEU A 189 16.14 16.74 25.33
C LEU A 189 17.08 15.52 25.20
N LEU A 190 16.53 14.31 25.20
CA LEU A 190 17.27 13.06 25.03
C LEU A 190 16.72 12.31 23.82
N HIS A 191 17.59 11.56 23.14
CA HIS A 191 17.26 10.80 21.95
C HIS A 191 17.65 9.33 22.11
N VAL A 192 17.00 8.45 21.35
CA VAL A 192 17.41 7.05 21.26
C VAL A 192 18.83 7.00 20.70
N GLY A 193 19.70 6.20 21.34
CA GLY A 193 21.12 6.14 21.02
C GLY A 193 22.00 7.06 21.86
N ASP A 194 21.46 8.03 22.61
CA ASP A 194 22.27 8.84 23.54
C ASP A 194 22.90 7.94 24.61
N VAL A 195 24.18 8.18 24.91
CA VAL A 195 24.92 7.46 25.95
C VAL A 195 24.93 8.27 27.23
N ILE A 196 24.46 7.70 28.35
CA ILE A 196 24.48 8.38 29.65
C ILE A 196 25.80 8.11 30.37
N LYS A 197 26.57 9.16 30.63
CA LYS A 197 27.86 9.12 31.33
C LYS A 197 27.76 9.47 32.81
N GLU A 198 26.99 10.51 33.16
CA GLU A 198 26.82 10.93 34.56
C GLU A 198 25.38 11.32 34.86
N VAL A 199 24.94 11.08 36.10
CA VAL A 199 23.69 11.62 36.67
C VAL A 199 24.03 12.39 37.93
N ASN A 200 23.69 13.68 37.96
CA ASN A 200 23.95 14.60 39.08
C ASN A 200 25.44 14.60 39.51
N GLY A 201 26.35 14.53 38.53
CA GLY A 201 27.81 14.50 38.75
C GLY A 201 28.37 13.17 39.28
N LYS A 202 27.56 12.10 39.30
CA LYS A 202 28.02 10.74 39.60
C LYS A 202 28.11 9.95 38.31
N GLU A 203 29.26 9.34 38.05
CA GLU A 203 29.46 8.45 36.91
C GLU A 203 28.50 7.27 36.96
N VAL A 204 27.92 6.99 35.81
CA VAL A 204 27.06 5.83 35.60
C VAL A 204 27.96 4.71 35.09
N GLY A 205 28.16 3.69 35.94
CA GLY A 205 28.86 2.48 35.52
C GLY A 205 28.02 1.63 34.57
N ASN A 206 28.50 0.45 34.21
CA ASN A 206 27.93 -0.35 33.11
C ASN A 206 26.63 -1.12 33.48
N ASP A 207 26.10 -0.91 34.70
CA ASP A 207 24.92 -1.63 35.21
C ASP A 207 23.64 -0.76 35.12
N PRO A 208 22.65 -1.14 34.30
CA PRO A 208 21.36 -0.43 34.19
C PRO A 208 20.62 -0.31 35.52
N LYS A 209 20.79 -1.25 36.46
CA LYS A 209 20.10 -1.22 37.75
C LYS A 209 20.56 -0.05 38.61
N VAL A 210 21.86 0.25 38.58
CA VAL A 210 22.44 1.37 39.31
C VAL A 210 21.88 2.69 38.77
N LEU A 211 21.80 2.84 37.44
CA LEU A 211 21.19 4.00 36.81
C LEU A 211 19.71 4.14 37.18
N GLN A 212 18.95 3.05 37.14
CA GLN A 212 17.53 3.04 37.53
C GLN A 212 17.35 3.45 39.00
N GLU A 213 18.19 2.97 39.91
CA GLU A 213 18.14 3.33 41.32
C GLU A 213 18.52 4.80 41.56
N MET A 214 19.56 5.29 40.88
CA MET A 214 19.96 6.71 40.91
C MET A 214 18.84 7.63 40.41
N LEU A 215 18.20 7.27 39.30
CA LEU A 215 17.08 8.05 38.74
C LEU A 215 15.81 7.92 39.58
N LYS A 216 15.54 6.76 40.18
CA LYS A 216 14.41 6.55 41.09
C LYS A 216 14.51 7.44 42.33
N ASN A 217 15.71 7.53 42.91
CA ASN A 217 16.00 8.33 44.10
C ASN A 217 16.13 9.83 43.81
N ALA A 218 16.33 10.22 42.55
CA ALA A 218 16.38 11.61 42.14
C ALA A 218 14.97 12.22 41.99
N SER A 219 14.78 13.44 42.47
CA SER A 219 13.57 14.25 42.30
C SER A 219 13.96 15.73 42.13
N GLY A 220 13.12 16.50 41.44
CA GLY A 220 13.42 17.90 41.10
C GLY A 220 14.30 18.01 39.86
N SER A 221 15.37 18.82 39.91
CA SER A 221 16.28 19.02 38.78
C SER A 221 17.32 17.92 38.74
N VAL A 222 17.31 17.10 37.68
CA VAL A 222 18.31 16.07 37.42
C VAL A 222 19.17 16.52 36.26
N VAL A 223 20.49 16.51 36.44
CA VAL A 223 21.44 16.88 35.39
C VAL A 223 22.12 15.62 34.88
N LEU A 224 22.01 15.38 33.58
CA LEU A 224 22.61 14.26 32.88
C LEU A 224 23.77 14.76 32.03
N LYS A 225 24.88 14.04 32.08
CA LYS A 225 26.00 14.22 31.15
C LYS A 225 25.92 13.10 30.12
N ILE A 226 25.76 13.45 28.85
CA ILE A 226 25.53 12.47 27.79
C ILE A 226 26.51 12.66 26.63
N LEU A 227 26.81 11.56 25.93
CA LEU A 227 27.36 11.63 24.59
C LEU A 227 26.17 11.56 23.61
N PRO A 228 25.91 12.64 22.85
CA PRO A 228 24.81 12.65 21.90
C PRO A 228 25.13 11.73 20.73
N SER A 229 24.20 10.82 20.42
CA SER A 229 24.25 10.09 19.14
C SER A 229 23.55 10.97 18.11
N TYR A 230 24.27 11.93 17.52
CA TYR A 230 23.68 12.86 16.56
C TYR A 230 23.29 12.10 15.30
N GLN A 231 22.03 11.70 15.20
CA GLN A 231 21.35 11.52 13.93
C GLN A 231 20.54 12.80 13.70
N GLU A 232 20.70 13.43 12.53
CA GLU A 232 19.82 14.54 12.15
C GLU A 232 18.37 14.10 12.37
N PRO A 233 17.56 14.86 13.13
CA PRO A 233 16.15 14.55 13.30
C PRO A 233 15.49 14.69 11.91
N HIS A 234 15.37 13.56 11.23
CA HIS A 234 14.51 13.48 10.06
C HIS A 234 13.12 13.85 10.55
N PRO A 235 12.41 14.79 9.91
CA PRO A 235 11.03 15.08 10.30
C PRO A 235 10.28 13.74 10.30
N LEU A 236 9.81 13.33 11.48
CA LEU A 236 9.14 12.04 11.64
C LEU A 236 7.98 12.01 10.66
N ARG A 237 8.08 11.13 9.65
CA ARG A 237 6.99 10.89 8.72
C ARG A 237 5.82 10.41 9.57
N GLN A 238 4.77 11.22 9.67
CA GLN A 238 3.56 10.81 10.37
C GLN A 238 2.92 9.69 9.55
N VAL A 239 2.99 8.47 10.08
CA VAL A 239 2.39 7.30 9.48
C VAL A 239 1.04 7.07 10.15
N PHE A 240 -0.03 7.04 9.37
CA PHE A 240 -1.35 6.68 9.84
C PHE A 240 -1.76 5.37 9.19
N VAL A 241 -2.41 4.49 9.94
CA VAL A 241 -2.88 3.20 9.43
C VAL A 241 -4.34 2.98 9.77
N LYS A 242 -5.07 2.35 8.85
CA LYS A 242 -6.37 1.73 9.11
C LYS A 242 -6.14 0.28 9.53
N CYS A 243 -6.75 -0.14 10.63
CA CYS A 243 -6.68 -1.50 11.12
C CYS A 243 -7.69 -2.41 10.42
N HIS A 244 -7.29 -3.63 10.05
CA HIS A 244 -8.14 -4.62 9.37
C HIS A 244 -8.43 -5.87 10.21
N PHE A 245 -8.21 -5.79 11.52
CA PHE A 245 -8.50 -6.85 12.48
C PHE A 245 -8.74 -6.24 13.87
N ASP A 246 -9.31 -7.03 14.77
CA ASP A 246 -9.52 -6.64 16.16
C ASP A 246 -8.31 -7.06 17.00
N TYR A 247 -7.88 -6.16 17.90
CA TYR A 247 -6.80 -6.44 18.82
C TYR A 247 -7.18 -6.14 20.27
N GLU A 248 -7.08 -7.18 21.10
CA GLU A 248 -7.37 -7.11 22.54
C GLU A 248 -6.11 -7.44 23.34
N PRO A 249 -5.39 -6.44 23.87
CA PRO A 249 -4.14 -6.62 24.61
C PRO A 249 -4.24 -7.58 25.80
N THR A 250 -5.40 -7.58 26.47
CA THR A 250 -5.62 -8.43 27.65
C THR A 250 -5.58 -9.92 27.32
N SER A 251 -5.98 -10.27 26.09
CA SER A 251 -5.98 -11.65 25.57
C SER A 251 -4.63 -12.09 24.99
N ASP A 252 -3.73 -11.14 24.73
CA ASP A 252 -2.45 -11.42 24.09
C ASP A 252 -1.41 -11.88 25.12
N ASN A 253 -0.86 -13.08 24.94
CA ASN A 253 0.17 -13.63 25.83
C ASN A 253 1.59 -13.27 25.39
N LEU A 254 1.76 -12.68 24.21
CA LEU A 254 3.06 -12.26 23.67
C LEU A 254 3.37 -10.80 23.96
N ILE A 255 2.39 -10.00 24.41
CA ILE A 255 2.61 -8.59 24.75
C ILE A 255 3.51 -8.45 25.97
N PRO A 256 4.55 -7.58 25.92
CA PRO A 256 5.47 -7.40 27.05
C PRO A 256 4.79 -6.92 28.34
N CYS A 257 3.77 -6.07 28.21
CA CYS A 257 3.01 -5.49 29.31
C CYS A 257 1.57 -5.25 28.84
N LYS A 258 0.60 -5.97 29.41
CA LYS A 258 -0.81 -5.92 28.97
C LYS A 258 -1.44 -4.55 29.19
N GLU A 259 -1.04 -3.88 30.27
CA GLU A 259 -1.50 -2.55 30.65
C GLU A 259 -1.01 -1.46 29.68
N ALA A 260 0.11 -1.71 28.99
CA ALA A 260 0.66 -0.80 28.00
C ALA A 260 0.09 -1.04 26.59
N GLY A 261 -0.78 -2.03 26.40
CA GLY A 261 -1.33 -2.35 25.08
C GLY A 261 -2.45 -1.40 24.66
N LEU A 262 -2.49 -1.07 23.38
CA LEU A 262 -3.55 -0.27 22.78
C LEU A 262 -4.59 -1.20 22.14
N LYS A 263 -5.80 -1.22 22.70
CA LYS A 263 -6.94 -1.91 22.09
C LYS A 263 -7.44 -1.14 20.86
N PHE A 264 -7.78 -1.88 19.79
CA PHE A 264 -8.46 -1.34 18.61
C PHE A 264 -9.37 -2.40 17.96
N THR A 265 -10.28 -1.92 17.13
CA THR A 265 -11.17 -2.73 16.28
C THR A 265 -10.85 -2.55 14.80
N ALA A 266 -11.25 -3.52 13.98
CA ALA A 266 -11.17 -3.39 12.54
C ALA A 266 -11.95 -2.16 12.07
N GLY A 267 -11.29 -1.28 11.32
CA GLY A 267 -11.81 0.02 10.88
C GLY A 267 -11.18 1.21 11.60
N ASP A 268 -10.59 1.01 12.78
CA ASP A 268 -9.96 2.09 13.55
C ASP A 268 -8.78 2.70 12.80
N LEU A 269 -8.58 4.00 12.98
CA LEU A 269 -7.44 4.74 12.45
C LEU A 269 -6.46 5.05 13.58
N LEU A 270 -5.23 4.61 13.40
CA LEU A 270 -4.14 4.79 14.36
C LEU A 270 -3.03 5.64 13.76
N GLN A 271 -2.49 6.55 14.57
CA GLN A 271 -1.21 7.20 14.27
C GLN A 271 -0.08 6.32 14.82
N ILE A 272 0.80 5.88 13.93
CA ILE A 272 2.02 5.18 14.32
C ILE A 272 3.06 6.20 14.77
N VAL A 273 3.54 5.97 15.98
CA VAL A 273 4.50 6.85 16.66
C VAL A 273 5.91 6.28 16.56
N ASN A 274 6.07 4.97 16.71
CA ASN A 274 7.38 4.30 16.64
C ASN A 274 7.23 2.88 16.06
N GLN A 275 8.10 2.53 15.11
CA GLN A 275 8.17 1.22 14.44
C GLN A 275 9.51 0.48 14.64
N ASP A 276 10.37 0.98 15.54
CA ASP A 276 11.74 0.45 15.73
C ASP A 276 11.73 -1.00 16.23
N ASP A 277 10.68 -1.38 16.98
CA ASP A 277 10.50 -2.77 17.40
C ASP A 277 9.89 -3.59 16.25
N PRO A 278 10.54 -4.69 15.84
CA PRO A 278 10.04 -5.52 14.75
C PRO A 278 8.79 -6.33 15.11
N ASN A 279 8.40 -6.39 16.40
CA ASN A 279 7.23 -7.13 16.85
C ASN A 279 6.15 -6.21 17.45
N TRP A 280 6.52 -5.09 18.08
CA TRP A 280 5.62 -4.24 18.87
C TRP A 280 5.72 -2.75 18.54
N TRP A 281 4.83 -2.25 17.69
CA TRP A 281 4.79 -0.82 17.37
C TRP A 281 4.13 -0.02 18.49
N GLN A 282 4.48 1.26 18.57
CA GLN A 282 3.76 2.24 19.39
C GLN A 282 2.82 3.04 18.50
N ALA A 283 1.56 3.12 18.92
CA ALA A 283 0.53 3.87 18.22
C ALA A 283 -0.40 4.58 19.21
N CYS A 284 -1.17 5.54 18.71
CA CYS A 284 -2.28 6.15 19.43
C CYS A 284 -3.48 6.30 18.50
N HIS A 285 -4.68 6.45 19.08
CA HIS A 285 -5.88 6.78 18.33
C HIS A 285 -5.79 8.20 17.76
N VAL A 286 -6.23 8.39 16.53
CA VAL A 286 -6.23 9.71 15.86
C VAL A 286 -7.11 10.72 16.60
N GLU A 287 -8.16 10.25 17.28
CA GLU A 287 -9.05 11.09 18.10
C GLU A 287 -8.38 11.60 19.40
N GLY A 288 -7.15 11.16 19.67
CA GLY A 288 -6.36 11.49 20.84
C GLY A 288 -6.25 10.32 21.83
N GLY A 289 -5.30 10.43 22.76
CA GLY A 289 -5.04 9.41 23.78
C GLY A 289 -3.55 9.20 24.02
N SER A 290 -3.23 8.39 25.03
CA SER A 290 -1.85 7.96 25.28
C SER A 290 -1.42 6.92 24.25
N ALA A 291 -0.14 6.95 23.87
CA ALA A 291 0.44 5.88 23.06
C ALA A 291 0.41 4.55 23.81
N GLY A 292 0.16 3.47 23.07
CA GLY A 292 0.22 2.10 23.57
C GLY A 292 0.80 1.15 22.52
N LEU A 293 1.08 -0.07 22.96
CA LEU A 293 1.68 -1.11 22.13
C LEU A 293 0.61 -1.80 21.28
N ILE A 294 0.89 -1.92 19.99
CA ILE A 294 0.14 -2.74 19.04
C ILE A 294 1.08 -3.78 18.41
N PRO A 295 0.56 -4.94 17.98
CA PRO A 295 1.36 -5.87 17.21
C PRO A 295 1.83 -5.20 15.92
N SER A 296 3.11 -5.31 15.60
CA SER A 296 3.63 -4.87 14.31
C SER A 296 3.02 -5.67 13.17
N GLN A 297 3.10 -5.12 11.95
CA GLN A 297 2.74 -5.86 10.75
C GLN A 297 3.45 -7.22 10.67
N LEU A 298 4.77 -7.27 10.92
CA LEU A 298 5.54 -8.50 10.86
C LEU A 298 5.08 -9.55 11.88
N LEU A 299 4.75 -9.14 13.11
CA LEU A 299 4.25 -10.05 14.14
C LEU A 299 2.91 -10.65 13.74
N GLU A 300 2.00 -9.83 13.24
CA GLU A 300 0.67 -10.28 12.86
C GLU A 300 0.68 -11.12 11.58
N GLU A 301 1.56 -10.80 10.62
CA GLU A 301 1.84 -11.66 9.46
C GLU A 301 2.32 -13.05 9.92
N LYS A 302 3.24 -13.13 10.88
CA LYS A 302 3.69 -14.41 11.44
C LYS A 302 2.56 -15.18 12.10
N ARG A 303 1.67 -14.51 12.86
CA ARG A 303 0.51 -15.14 13.51
C ARG A 303 -0.46 -15.71 12.48
N LYS A 304 -0.73 -14.96 11.42
CA LYS A 304 -1.66 -15.35 10.35
C LYS A 304 -1.04 -16.30 9.33
N ALA A 305 0.28 -16.36 9.18
CA ALA A 305 0.97 -17.27 8.26
C ALA A 305 0.86 -18.75 8.69
N PHE A 306 0.61 -19.04 9.98
CA PHE A 306 0.34 -20.39 10.47
C PHE A 306 -1.15 -20.77 10.32
N VAL A 307 -1.66 -20.80 9.08
CA VAL A 307 -3.00 -21.36 8.82
C VAL A 307 -2.91 -22.89 8.80
N LYS A 308 -3.54 -23.57 9.76
CA LYS A 308 -3.86 -25.01 9.65
C LYS A 308 -4.68 -25.21 8.37
N ARG A 309 -4.35 -26.21 7.54
CA ARG A 309 -5.20 -26.58 6.40
C ARG A 309 -6.63 -26.81 6.90
N ASP A 310 -7.59 -26.06 6.38
CA ASP A 310 -9.01 -26.24 6.66
C ASP A 310 -9.39 -27.69 6.37
N LEU A 311 -9.74 -28.41 7.45
CA LEU A 311 -10.24 -29.78 7.42
C LEU A 311 -11.77 -29.75 7.29
N ASP A 312 -12.31 -29.01 6.31
CA ASP A 312 -13.75 -28.93 6.07
C ASP A 312 -14.08 -29.02 4.58
N LEU A 313 -13.81 -30.20 4.02
CA LEU A 313 -14.50 -30.72 2.82
C LEU A 313 -14.88 -32.18 3.14
N THR A 314 -16.13 -32.35 3.60
CA THR A 314 -16.95 -33.58 3.64
C THR A 314 -16.22 -34.94 3.61
N PRO A 315 -16.28 -35.76 4.68
CA PRO A 315 -15.75 -37.12 4.67
C PRO A 315 -16.76 -38.05 3.99
N THR A 316 -16.55 -38.35 2.71
CA THR A 316 -17.14 -39.55 2.09
C THR A 316 -16.08 -40.35 1.36
N SER A 317 -15.95 -41.61 1.77
CA SER A 317 -15.20 -42.70 1.14
C SER A 317 -13.69 -42.70 1.41
N GLY A 318 -13.27 -43.57 2.35
CA GLY A 318 -11.89 -43.74 2.75
C GLY A 318 -10.98 -44.36 1.69
N ALA A 319 -9.71 -44.01 1.78
CA ALA A 319 -8.58 -44.87 1.44
C ALA A 319 -7.34 -44.34 2.16
N LEU A 320 -6.68 -45.25 2.85
CA LEU A 320 -5.40 -45.09 3.52
C LEU A 320 -4.27 -44.77 2.52
N CYS A 321 -3.21 -44.17 3.06
CA CYS A 321 -1.84 -44.11 2.53
C CYS A 321 -1.49 -42.89 1.65
N GLY A 322 -0.36 -42.27 1.97
CA GLY A 322 0.13 -41.05 1.36
C GLY A 322 0.50 -41.22 -0.11
N SER A 323 0.08 -40.25 -0.92
CA SER A 323 0.70 -39.97 -2.21
C SER A 323 0.74 -38.47 -2.42
N LEU A 324 1.97 -37.95 -2.42
CA LEU A 324 2.32 -36.57 -2.72
C LEU A 324 2.06 -36.30 -4.20
N SER A 325 0.83 -35.94 -4.56
CA SER A 325 0.56 -35.31 -5.86
C SER A 325 0.93 -33.83 -5.77
N GLY A 326 2.20 -33.53 -6.02
CA GLY A 326 2.69 -32.16 -6.21
C GLY A 326 2.01 -31.52 -7.41
N LYS A 327 0.95 -30.73 -7.16
CA LYS A 327 0.42 -29.82 -8.17
C LYS A 327 1.53 -28.83 -8.53
N LYS A 328 2.10 -28.96 -9.74
CA LYS A 328 3.04 -28.01 -10.33
C LYS A 328 2.50 -26.58 -10.11
N LYS A 329 3.29 -25.71 -9.46
CA LYS A 329 2.99 -24.27 -9.37
C LYS A 329 2.91 -23.71 -10.79
N LYS A 330 1.70 -23.56 -11.31
CA LYS A 330 1.41 -22.87 -12.57
C LYS A 330 1.63 -21.39 -12.29
N LYS A 331 2.65 -20.77 -12.89
CA LYS A 331 2.84 -19.31 -12.85
C LYS A 331 1.70 -18.68 -13.68
N MET A 332 0.62 -18.28 -13.00
CA MET A 332 -0.55 -17.64 -13.60
C MET A 332 -0.43 -16.13 -13.38
N MET A 333 -0.59 -15.32 -14.43
CA MET A 333 -0.75 -13.87 -14.27
C MET A 333 -1.99 -13.57 -13.41
N TYR A 334 -1.95 -12.50 -12.63
CA TYR A 334 -3.09 -12.09 -11.81
C TYR A 334 -4.25 -11.66 -12.70
N LEU A 335 -5.37 -12.41 -12.66
CA LEU A 335 -6.58 -12.07 -13.39
C LEU A 335 -7.72 -11.98 -12.37
N THR A 336 -8.25 -10.78 -12.14
CA THR A 336 -9.25 -10.49 -11.09
C THR A 336 -10.46 -11.43 -11.13
N THR A 337 -10.86 -11.90 -12.31
CA THR A 337 -11.99 -12.82 -12.49
C THR A 337 -11.71 -14.27 -12.06
N LYS A 338 -10.44 -14.68 -11.92
CA LYS A 338 -10.04 -16.09 -11.70
C LYS A 338 -9.28 -16.33 -10.39
N ASN A 339 -9.07 -15.28 -9.60
CA ASN A 339 -8.08 -15.28 -8.52
C ASN A 339 -8.65 -15.33 -7.10
N ALA A 340 -9.91 -15.75 -6.93
CA ALA A 340 -10.56 -15.93 -5.63
C ALA A 340 -9.82 -16.89 -4.66
N GLU A 341 -8.89 -17.70 -5.14
CA GLU A 341 -7.97 -18.48 -4.29
C GLU A 341 -6.77 -17.65 -3.79
N PHE A 342 -6.21 -16.74 -4.59
CA PHE A 342 -5.12 -15.86 -4.15
C PHE A 342 -5.63 -14.79 -3.19
N ASP A 343 -6.83 -14.26 -3.43
CA ASP A 343 -7.46 -13.26 -2.56
C ASP A 343 -7.72 -13.79 -1.14
N ARG A 344 -7.89 -15.12 -0.99
CA ARG A 344 -7.99 -15.77 0.34
C ARG A 344 -6.68 -15.74 1.13
N HIS A 345 -5.57 -15.43 0.50
CA HIS A 345 -4.24 -15.35 1.12
C HIS A 345 -3.74 -13.90 1.25
N GLU A 346 -4.57 -12.89 0.91
CA GLU A 346 -4.26 -11.49 1.19
C GLU A 346 -4.37 -11.24 2.70
N LEU A 347 -3.23 -10.94 3.34
CA LEU A 347 -3.18 -10.66 4.78
C LEU A 347 -3.48 -9.18 5.02
N LEU A 348 -4.76 -8.88 5.22
CA LEU A 348 -5.20 -7.55 5.63
C LEU A 348 -4.92 -7.37 7.12
N ILE A 349 -3.95 -6.49 7.43
CA ILE A 349 -3.50 -6.19 8.79
C ILE A 349 -3.60 -4.69 9.03
N TYR A 350 -2.77 -3.92 8.32
CA TYR A 350 -2.75 -2.46 8.33
C TYR A 350 -2.75 -1.95 6.89
N GLU A 351 -3.47 -0.87 6.63
CA GLU A 351 -3.42 -0.13 5.37
C GLU A 351 -2.96 1.30 5.69
N GLU A 352 -1.87 1.76 5.09
CA GLU A 352 -1.40 3.13 5.32
C GLU A 352 -2.37 4.15 4.71
N MET A 353 -2.71 5.16 5.49
CA MET A 353 -3.70 6.19 5.15
C MET A 353 -3.07 7.59 5.16
N ALA A 354 -3.50 8.43 4.22
CA ALA A 354 -3.20 9.84 4.15
C ALA A 354 -4.47 10.65 4.46
N ARG A 355 -4.32 11.68 5.30
CA ARG A 355 -5.39 12.66 5.55
C ARG A 355 -5.33 13.75 4.49
N MET A 356 -6.34 13.78 3.64
CA MET A 356 -6.47 14.75 2.56
C MET A 356 -7.47 15.85 2.92
N PRO A 357 -7.25 17.11 2.50
CA PRO A 357 -8.27 18.14 2.59
C PRO A 357 -9.54 17.73 1.82
N PRO A 358 -10.69 18.36 2.08
CA PRO A 358 -11.94 17.99 1.43
C PRO A 358 -11.81 18.00 -0.10
N PHE A 359 -12.20 16.91 -0.75
CA PHE A 359 -12.13 16.76 -2.20
C PHE A 359 -13.27 15.88 -2.74
N ARG A 360 -13.56 15.97 -4.04
CA ARG A 360 -14.61 15.16 -4.66
C ARG A 360 -14.06 13.79 -5.08
N ARG A 361 -14.70 12.72 -4.62
CA ARG A 361 -14.47 11.36 -5.15
C ARG A 361 -14.91 11.32 -6.62
N LYS A 362 -14.19 10.57 -7.45
CA LYS A 362 -14.53 10.44 -8.89
C LYS A 362 -15.66 9.43 -9.09
N THR A 363 -15.69 8.39 -8.26
CA THR A 363 -16.69 7.31 -8.38
C THR A 363 -17.38 7.03 -7.04
N LEU A 364 -18.68 6.72 -7.10
CA LEU A 364 -19.47 6.18 -6.00
C LEU A 364 -19.84 4.74 -6.35
N ILE A 365 -19.39 3.79 -5.54
CA ILE A 365 -19.64 2.37 -5.76
C ILE A 365 -20.67 1.88 -4.74
N LEU A 366 -21.84 1.45 -5.23
CA LEU A 366 -22.90 0.86 -4.43
C LEU A 366 -22.78 -0.66 -4.47
N ILE A 367 -22.36 -1.25 -3.35
CA ILE A 367 -22.21 -2.69 -3.16
C ILE A 367 -23.35 -3.22 -2.28
N GLY A 368 -23.82 -4.43 -2.53
CA GLY A 368 -24.94 -5.01 -1.79
C GLY A 368 -25.61 -6.15 -2.55
N ALA A 369 -26.44 -6.90 -1.83
CA ALA A 369 -27.14 -8.05 -2.40
C ALA A 369 -28.06 -7.68 -3.58
N GLN A 370 -28.36 -8.64 -4.44
CA GLN A 370 -29.33 -8.43 -5.51
C GLN A 370 -30.71 -8.15 -4.90
N GLY A 371 -31.39 -7.10 -5.35
CA GLY A 371 -32.72 -6.74 -4.83
C GLY A 371 -32.72 -5.83 -3.59
N VAL A 372 -31.55 -5.51 -3.03
CA VAL A 372 -31.44 -4.66 -1.82
C VAL A 372 -31.69 -3.16 -2.06
N GLY A 373 -31.99 -2.74 -3.30
CA GLY A 373 -32.35 -1.34 -3.60
C GLY A 373 -31.24 -0.44 -4.15
N ARG A 374 -30.05 -0.97 -4.45
CA ARG A 374 -28.91 -0.22 -5.05
C ARG A 374 -29.29 0.61 -6.28
N ARG A 375 -30.02 0.00 -7.23
CA ARG A 375 -30.46 0.68 -8.45
C ARG A 375 -31.42 1.83 -8.16
N SER A 376 -32.31 1.66 -7.18
CA SER A 376 -33.26 2.70 -6.78
C SER A 376 -32.54 3.90 -6.16
N LEU A 377 -31.55 3.66 -5.29
CA LEU A 377 -30.71 4.71 -4.70
C LEU A 377 -29.89 5.44 -5.78
N LYS A 378 -29.25 4.70 -6.69
CA LYS A 378 -28.53 5.26 -7.84
C LYS A 378 -29.41 6.20 -8.64
N ASN A 379 -30.60 5.75 -9.04
CA ASN A 379 -31.52 6.54 -9.86
C ASN A 379 -32.00 7.79 -9.10
N LYS A 380 -32.31 7.68 -7.81
CA LYS A 380 -32.66 8.83 -6.97
C LYS A 380 -31.53 9.87 -6.93
N LEU A 381 -30.28 9.45 -6.75
CA LEU A 381 -29.12 10.35 -6.75
C LEU A 381 -29.00 11.09 -8.09
N ILE A 382 -29.05 10.37 -9.21
CA ILE A 382 -28.95 10.98 -10.55
C ILE A 382 -30.07 11.99 -10.80
N VAL A 383 -31.31 11.65 -10.45
CA VAL A 383 -32.46 12.56 -10.60
C VAL A 383 -32.35 13.77 -9.67
N SER A 384 -31.82 13.59 -8.45
CA SER A 384 -31.70 14.67 -7.47
C SER A 384 -30.73 15.76 -7.91
N ASP A 385 -29.63 15.40 -8.59
CA ASP A 385 -28.71 16.37 -9.17
C ASP A 385 -28.00 15.80 -10.42
N PRO A 386 -28.61 15.97 -11.61
CA PRO A 386 -28.05 15.48 -12.88
C PRO A 386 -26.76 16.17 -13.30
N SER A 387 -26.44 17.32 -12.68
CA SER A 387 -25.20 18.07 -12.95
C SER A 387 -24.03 17.52 -12.14
N ARG A 388 -24.29 16.94 -10.96
CA ARG A 388 -23.27 16.33 -10.10
C ARG A 388 -23.04 14.86 -10.39
N TYR A 389 -24.09 14.12 -10.75
CA TYR A 389 -24.07 12.67 -10.81
C TYR A 389 -24.30 12.14 -12.22
N GLY A 390 -23.54 11.12 -12.59
CA GLY A 390 -23.70 10.37 -13.83
C GLY A 390 -23.58 8.87 -13.59
N THR A 391 -23.92 8.07 -14.60
CA THR A 391 -23.72 6.62 -14.57
C THR A 391 -23.35 6.14 -15.96
N THR A 392 -22.71 4.97 -16.03
CA THR A 392 -22.29 4.36 -17.30
C THR A 392 -23.48 3.78 -18.05
N ILE A 393 -23.42 3.83 -19.39
CA ILE A 393 -24.35 3.08 -20.23
C ILE A 393 -23.80 1.65 -20.41
N PRO A 394 -24.54 0.60 -20.00
CA PRO A 394 -24.08 -0.77 -20.16
C PRO A 394 -24.10 -1.20 -21.62
N TYR A 395 -23.17 -2.07 -21.99
CA TYR A 395 -23.10 -2.67 -23.32
C TYR A 395 -23.82 -4.00 -23.36
N THR A 396 -24.43 -4.34 -24.49
CA THR A 396 -25.03 -5.66 -24.70
C THR A 396 -24.83 -6.18 -26.11
N SER A 397 -24.74 -7.51 -26.24
CA SER A 397 -24.75 -8.20 -27.53
C SER A 397 -26.15 -8.48 -28.08
N ARG A 398 -27.19 -8.17 -27.30
CA ARG A 398 -28.58 -8.33 -27.72
C ARG A 398 -28.90 -7.36 -28.86
N LYS A 399 -29.80 -7.73 -29.77
CA LYS A 399 -30.34 -6.78 -30.75
C LYS A 399 -31.23 -5.73 -30.06
N ALA A 400 -31.11 -4.48 -30.49
CA ALA A 400 -32.02 -3.41 -30.08
C ALA A 400 -33.47 -3.74 -30.46
N LYS A 401 -34.42 -3.41 -29.58
CA LYS A 401 -35.85 -3.44 -29.90
C LYS A 401 -36.24 -2.19 -30.68
N GLU A 402 -37.43 -2.20 -31.28
CA GLU A 402 -37.93 -1.08 -32.10
C GLU A 402 -38.03 0.25 -31.34
N ASP A 403 -38.25 0.19 -30.02
CA ASP A 403 -38.37 1.33 -29.11
C ASP A 403 -37.05 1.71 -28.40
N GLU A 404 -35.97 0.97 -28.63
CA GLU A 404 -34.68 1.20 -27.97
C GLU A 404 -33.71 1.99 -28.85
N MET A 405 -33.19 3.09 -28.32
CA MET A 405 -32.13 3.87 -28.96
C MET A 405 -30.76 3.48 -28.42
N ASP A 406 -29.79 3.32 -29.34
CA ASP A 406 -28.40 3.06 -29.00
C ASP A 406 -27.81 4.22 -28.19
N GLY A 407 -27.03 3.90 -27.15
CA GLY A 407 -26.41 4.88 -26.27
C GLY A 407 -27.38 5.54 -25.27
N GLN A 408 -28.63 5.08 -25.17
CA GLN A 408 -29.56 5.59 -24.15
C GLN A 408 -29.66 4.64 -22.95
N SER A 409 -30.27 3.47 -23.14
CA SER A 409 -30.39 2.45 -22.08
C SER A 409 -29.30 1.39 -22.17
N TYR A 410 -28.85 1.10 -23.39
CA TYR A 410 -27.78 0.17 -23.70
C TYR A 410 -27.00 0.68 -24.90
N SER A 411 -25.72 0.33 -24.95
CA SER A 411 -24.90 0.40 -26.16
C SER A 411 -24.87 -0.99 -26.81
N PHE A 412 -25.41 -1.10 -28.02
CA PHE A 412 -25.58 -2.36 -28.73
C PHE A 412 -24.35 -2.67 -29.57
N VAL A 413 -23.68 -3.78 -29.27
CA VAL A 413 -22.45 -4.21 -29.97
C VAL A 413 -22.59 -5.65 -30.44
N SER A 414 -21.78 -6.07 -31.41
CA SER A 414 -21.79 -7.48 -31.83
C SER A 414 -21.22 -8.37 -30.71
N ARG A 415 -21.72 -9.61 -30.58
CA ARG A 415 -21.19 -10.58 -29.61
C ARG A 415 -19.68 -10.81 -29.82
N VAL A 416 -19.25 -10.94 -31.07
CA VAL A 416 -17.84 -11.15 -31.42
C VAL A 416 -16.97 -9.99 -30.95
N GLN A 417 -17.40 -8.75 -31.19
CA GLN A 417 -16.66 -7.57 -30.72
C GLN A 417 -16.59 -7.54 -29.19
N MET A 418 -17.70 -7.81 -28.52
CA MET A 418 -17.76 -7.83 -27.06
C MET A 418 -16.84 -8.90 -26.47
N GLU A 419 -16.76 -10.09 -27.06
CA GLU A 419 -15.83 -11.16 -26.64
C GLU A 419 -14.35 -10.78 -26.84
N VAL A 420 -14.03 -10.07 -27.92
CA VAL A 420 -12.67 -9.53 -28.16
C VAL A 420 -12.32 -8.50 -27.10
N ASP A 421 -13.22 -7.55 -26.83
CA ASP A 421 -13.03 -6.50 -25.84
C ASP A 421 -12.91 -7.08 -24.41
N ILE A 422 -13.71 -8.10 -24.07
CA ILE A 422 -13.62 -8.84 -22.80
C ILE A 422 -12.25 -9.52 -22.66
N LYS A 423 -11.77 -10.21 -23.70
CA LYS A 423 -10.43 -10.84 -23.69
C LYS A 423 -9.31 -9.82 -23.56
N ALA A 424 -9.51 -8.61 -24.06
CA ALA A 424 -8.59 -7.49 -23.94
C ALA A 424 -8.67 -6.77 -22.57
N GLY A 425 -9.54 -7.19 -21.64
CA GLY A 425 -9.66 -6.59 -20.31
C GLY A 425 -10.34 -5.23 -20.28
N ARG A 426 -11.11 -4.85 -21.31
CA ARG A 426 -11.78 -3.54 -21.40
C ARG A 426 -13.09 -3.42 -20.62
N TYR A 427 -13.55 -4.54 -20.05
CA TYR A 427 -14.78 -4.62 -19.27
C TYR A 427 -14.46 -4.75 -17.79
N LEU A 428 -15.06 -3.87 -16.97
CA LEU A 428 -15.01 -3.96 -15.52
C LEU A 428 -15.73 -5.22 -15.04
N GLU A 429 -16.95 -5.43 -15.55
CA GLU A 429 -17.76 -6.61 -15.30
C GLU A 429 -18.52 -7.00 -16.56
N HIS A 430 -18.72 -8.29 -16.73
CA HIS A 430 -19.52 -8.83 -17.82
C HIS A 430 -20.20 -10.13 -17.39
N GLY A 431 -21.34 -10.44 -18.01
CA GLY A 431 -22.12 -11.63 -17.76
C GLY A 431 -22.96 -12.02 -18.97
N GLU A 432 -23.50 -13.23 -18.93
CA GLU A 432 -24.39 -13.74 -19.97
C GLU A 432 -25.79 -13.94 -19.40
N TYR A 433 -26.79 -13.44 -20.12
CA TYR A 433 -28.20 -13.58 -19.77
C TYR A 433 -29.02 -13.85 -21.05
N GLU A 434 -29.84 -14.90 -21.03
CA GLU A 434 -30.64 -15.34 -22.18
C GLU A 434 -29.85 -15.44 -23.50
N GLY A 435 -28.61 -15.95 -23.42
CA GLY A 435 -27.72 -16.12 -24.57
C GLY A 435 -27.07 -14.84 -25.11
N ASN A 436 -27.28 -13.70 -24.44
CA ASN A 436 -26.68 -12.41 -24.79
C ASN A 436 -25.67 -11.96 -23.72
N LEU A 437 -24.59 -11.33 -24.16
CA LEU A 437 -23.61 -10.74 -23.27
C LEU A 437 -24.08 -9.35 -22.81
N TYR A 438 -23.75 -9.02 -21.57
CA TYR A 438 -23.97 -7.72 -20.94
C TYR A 438 -22.70 -7.35 -20.17
N GLY A 439 -22.36 -6.06 -20.12
CA GLY A 439 -21.20 -5.63 -19.35
C GLY A 439 -20.99 -4.13 -19.33
N THR A 440 -20.16 -3.69 -18.39
CA THR A 440 -19.80 -2.28 -18.20
C THR A 440 -18.34 -2.09 -18.61
N LYS A 441 -18.08 -1.18 -19.56
CA LYS A 441 -16.71 -0.85 -19.97
C LYS A 441 -16.05 0.09 -18.97
N ILE A 442 -14.73 -0.02 -18.84
CA ILE A 442 -13.92 0.88 -18.02
C ILE A 442 -13.92 2.30 -18.63
N ASP A 443 -13.80 2.41 -19.95
CA ASP A 443 -13.85 3.69 -20.69
C ASP A 443 -15.11 4.51 -20.40
N SER A 444 -16.26 3.86 -20.23
CA SER A 444 -17.50 4.56 -19.90
C SER A 444 -17.48 5.21 -18.51
N ILE A 445 -16.66 4.71 -17.59
CA ILE A 445 -16.44 5.35 -16.29
C ILE A 445 -15.62 6.63 -16.49
N HIS A 446 -14.58 6.58 -17.32
CA HIS A 446 -13.77 7.75 -17.67
C HIS A 446 -14.61 8.85 -18.33
N GLU A 447 -15.44 8.51 -19.30
CA GLU A 447 -16.34 9.46 -19.98
C GLU A 447 -17.21 10.24 -18.98
N VAL A 448 -17.77 9.57 -17.98
CA VAL A 448 -18.59 10.22 -16.94
C VAL A 448 -17.73 11.12 -16.05
N VAL A 449 -16.55 10.66 -15.63
CA VAL A 449 -15.64 11.43 -14.78
C VAL A 449 -15.11 12.67 -15.50
N GLU A 450 -14.74 12.54 -16.77
CA GLU A 450 -14.26 13.63 -17.64
C GLU A 450 -15.35 14.68 -17.91
N SER A 451 -16.63 14.28 -17.88
CA SER A 451 -17.76 15.22 -17.93
C SER A 451 -17.93 16.06 -16.64
N GLY A 452 -17.04 15.89 -15.65
CA GLY A 452 -17.06 16.62 -14.38
C GLY A 452 -18.03 16.07 -13.35
N LYS A 453 -18.60 14.89 -13.60
CA LYS A 453 -19.60 14.24 -12.75
C LYS A 453 -18.98 13.12 -11.91
N MET A 454 -19.53 12.88 -10.73
CA MET A 454 -19.24 11.66 -9.98
C MET A 454 -19.96 10.48 -10.64
N CYS A 455 -19.21 9.47 -11.05
CA CYS A 455 -19.78 8.28 -11.68
C CYS A 455 -20.33 7.30 -10.63
N ILE A 456 -21.63 7.05 -10.65
CA ILE A 456 -22.31 6.12 -9.74
C ILE A 456 -22.42 4.74 -10.40
N LEU A 457 -21.91 3.72 -9.70
CA LEU A 457 -21.78 2.35 -10.16
C LEU A 457 -22.50 1.39 -9.20
N ASP A 458 -23.46 0.61 -9.68
CA ASP A 458 -24.15 -0.47 -8.94
C ASP A 458 -23.63 -1.87 -9.35
N VAL A 459 -22.33 -2.08 -9.17
CA VAL A 459 -21.56 -3.24 -9.66
C VAL A 459 -21.50 -4.41 -8.67
N ASN A 460 -20.96 -5.55 -9.10
CA ASN A 460 -20.66 -6.69 -8.23
C ASN A 460 -19.52 -6.35 -7.24
N PRO A 461 -19.52 -6.87 -5.99
CA PRO A 461 -18.41 -6.71 -5.04
C PRO A 461 -17.01 -6.95 -5.60
N GLN A 462 -16.84 -7.90 -6.54
CA GLN A 462 -15.54 -8.18 -7.16
C GLN A 462 -14.96 -6.99 -7.94
N ALA A 463 -15.81 -6.12 -8.48
CA ALA A 463 -15.39 -4.94 -9.23
C ALA A 463 -14.62 -3.93 -8.35
N VAL A 464 -14.85 -3.93 -7.03
CA VAL A 464 -14.15 -3.04 -6.09
C VAL A 464 -12.63 -3.23 -6.16
N LYS A 465 -12.15 -4.45 -6.40
CA LYS A 465 -10.71 -4.73 -6.52
C LYS A 465 -10.05 -4.05 -7.71
N VAL A 466 -10.81 -3.86 -8.79
CA VAL A 466 -10.34 -3.14 -9.98
C VAL A 466 -10.44 -1.64 -9.77
N LEU A 467 -11.51 -1.19 -9.10
CA LEU A 467 -11.82 0.23 -8.95
C LEU A 467 -11.13 0.91 -7.76
N ARG A 468 -10.61 0.17 -6.78
CA ARG A 468 -9.96 0.73 -5.57
C ARG A 468 -8.54 1.22 -5.86
N THR A 469 -8.43 2.23 -6.71
CA THR A 469 -7.15 2.81 -7.16
C THR A 469 -7.20 4.33 -7.16
N ALA A 470 -6.03 4.97 -7.27
CA ALA A 470 -5.87 6.42 -7.44
C ALA A 470 -6.57 6.96 -8.70
N GLU A 471 -6.80 6.09 -9.69
CA GLU A 471 -7.44 6.44 -10.94
C GLU A 471 -8.92 6.77 -10.73
N PHE A 472 -9.66 5.90 -10.03
CA PHE A 472 -11.11 6.03 -9.83
C PHE A 472 -11.49 6.64 -8.49
N VAL A 473 -10.55 6.73 -7.54
CA VAL A 473 -10.71 7.33 -6.20
C VAL A 473 -12.11 7.07 -5.61
N PRO A 474 -12.50 5.79 -5.44
CA PRO A 474 -13.89 5.44 -5.15
C PRO A 474 -14.30 5.83 -3.74
N TYR A 475 -15.59 6.06 -3.57
CA TYR A 475 -16.29 5.96 -2.30
C TYR A 475 -17.18 4.71 -2.33
N VAL A 476 -16.87 3.72 -1.51
CA VAL A 476 -17.52 2.41 -1.51
C VAL A 476 -18.56 2.36 -0.41
N VAL A 477 -19.83 2.33 -0.80
CA VAL A 477 -20.97 2.25 0.12
C VAL A 477 -21.62 0.88 0.02
N PHE A 478 -21.65 0.17 1.13
CA PHE A 478 -22.39 -1.08 1.27
C PHE A 478 -23.82 -0.81 1.71
N ILE A 479 -24.77 -1.30 0.92
CA ILE A 479 -26.19 -1.27 1.22
C ILE A 479 -26.56 -2.63 1.79
N GLU A 480 -26.70 -2.67 3.11
CA GLU A 480 -27.00 -3.86 3.87
C GLU A 480 -28.50 -4.18 3.77
N ALA A 481 -28.81 -5.46 3.56
CA ALA A 481 -30.19 -5.93 3.59
C ALA A 481 -30.71 -5.94 5.04
N PRO A 482 -31.95 -5.47 5.28
CA PRO A 482 -32.61 -5.63 6.56
C PRO A 482 -32.95 -7.10 6.80
N ASP A 483 -33.47 -7.41 7.98
CA ASP A 483 -33.94 -8.75 8.29
C ASP A 483 -35.04 -9.20 7.31
N PHE A 484 -35.27 -10.51 7.25
CA PHE A 484 -36.20 -11.12 6.30
C PHE A 484 -37.62 -10.56 6.39
N GLU A 485 -38.15 -10.32 7.60
CA GLU A 485 -39.52 -9.85 7.76
C GLU A 485 -39.65 -8.39 7.33
N THR A 486 -38.68 -7.55 7.68
CA THR A 486 -38.61 -6.16 7.22
C THR A 486 -38.49 -6.09 5.70
N LEU A 487 -37.56 -6.84 5.09
CA LEU A 487 -37.39 -6.87 3.64
C LEU A 487 -38.66 -7.34 2.91
N ARG A 488 -39.37 -8.32 3.50
CA ARG A 488 -40.65 -8.82 2.97
C ARG A 488 -41.75 -7.76 3.05
N ALA A 489 -41.83 -7.03 4.16
CA ALA A 489 -42.78 -5.93 4.31
C ALA A 489 -42.50 -4.80 3.29
N MET A 490 -41.23 -4.42 3.11
CA MET A 490 -40.81 -3.45 2.11
C MET A 490 -41.16 -3.89 0.69
N ASN A 491 -40.92 -5.16 0.34
CA ASN A 491 -41.28 -5.68 -0.98
C ASN A 491 -42.79 -5.60 -1.24
N ARG A 492 -43.62 -5.93 -0.23
CA ARG A 492 -45.08 -5.80 -0.32
C ARG A 492 -45.52 -4.34 -0.49
N ALA A 493 -44.94 -3.42 0.28
CA ALA A 493 -45.24 -1.99 0.19
C ALA A 493 -44.84 -1.40 -1.17
N ALA A 494 -43.69 -1.81 -1.71
CA ALA A 494 -43.22 -1.40 -3.03
C ALA A 494 -44.15 -1.87 -4.16
N ILE A 495 -44.79 -3.03 -4.01
CA ILE A 495 -45.79 -3.52 -4.96
C ILE A 495 -47.09 -2.71 -4.83
N SER A 496 -47.57 -2.46 -3.61
CA SER A 496 -48.81 -1.70 -3.42
C SER A 496 -48.73 -0.26 -3.92
N THR A 497 -47.53 0.32 -3.90
CA THR A 497 -47.23 1.67 -4.42
C THR A 497 -46.91 1.69 -5.92
N GLY A 498 -46.85 0.51 -6.57
CA GLY A 498 -46.53 0.40 -8.00
C GLY A 498 -45.06 0.63 -8.35
N VAL A 499 -44.18 0.75 -7.36
CA VAL A 499 -42.73 0.95 -7.54
C VAL A 499 -42.07 -0.33 -8.08
N VAL A 500 -42.58 -1.50 -7.69
CA VAL A 500 -42.09 -2.81 -8.15
C VAL A 500 -43.26 -3.63 -8.70
N THR A 501 -43.10 -4.19 -9.89
CA THR A 501 -44.13 -4.99 -10.57
C THR A 501 -44.03 -6.48 -10.25
N LYS A 502 -42.85 -6.97 -9.85
CA LYS A 502 -42.60 -8.38 -9.54
C LYS A 502 -42.61 -8.60 -8.02
N GLN A 503 -43.52 -9.44 -7.54
CA GLN A 503 -43.45 -9.97 -6.18
C GLN A 503 -42.28 -10.95 -6.07
N LEU A 504 -41.39 -10.71 -5.11
CA LEU A 504 -40.31 -11.64 -4.81
C LEU A 504 -40.84 -12.79 -3.95
N SER A 505 -40.39 -14.00 -4.24
CA SER A 505 -40.66 -15.17 -3.40
C SER A 505 -39.92 -15.08 -2.07
N ASP A 506 -40.45 -15.73 -1.03
CA ASP A 506 -39.78 -15.81 0.28
C ASP A 506 -38.36 -16.42 0.15
N MET A 507 -38.12 -17.30 -0.83
CA MET A 507 -36.79 -17.84 -1.13
C MET A 507 -35.83 -16.79 -1.71
N GLU A 508 -36.28 -15.93 -2.63
CA GLU A 508 -35.47 -14.83 -3.19
C GLU A 508 -35.12 -13.80 -2.12
N LEU A 509 -36.06 -13.49 -1.21
CA LEU A 509 -35.85 -12.56 -0.10
C LEU A 509 -34.81 -13.12 0.89
N ARG A 510 -34.93 -14.40 1.30
CA ARG A 510 -33.91 -15.04 2.16
C ARG A 510 -32.53 -15.06 1.51
N ARG A 511 -32.46 -15.37 0.20
CA ARG A 511 -31.21 -15.31 -0.55
C ARG A 511 -30.58 -13.91 -0.49
N THR A 512 -31.40 -12.86 -0.54
CA THR A 512 -30.92 -11.46 -0.44
C THR A 512 -30.26 -11.19 0.91
N VAL A 513 -30.90 -11.61 2.01
CA VAL A 513 -30.36 -11.46 3.38
C VAL A 513 -29.07 -12.27 3.55
N ASP A 514 -29.07 -13.54 3.16
CA ASP A 514 -27.90 -14.42 3.25
C ASP A 514 -26.72 -13.88 2.43
N GLU A 515 -27.00 -13.39 1.22
CA GLU A 515 -25.98 -12.81 0.34
C GLU A 515 -25.42 -11.50 0.90
N SER A 516 -26.27 -10.65 1.50
CA SER A 516 -25.83 -9.44 2.19
C SER A 516 -24.79 -9.78 3.26
N GLY A 517 -25.09 -10.76 4.12
CA GLY A 517 -24.16 -11.21 5.16
C GLY A 517 -22.88 -11.87 4.62
N ARG A 518 -22.92 -12.50 3.44
CA ARG A 518 -21.71 -13.01 2.76
C ARG A 518 -20.84 -11.88 2.21
N ILE A 519 -21.46 -10.90 1.55
CA ILE A 519 -20.77 -9.73 0.99
C ILE A 519 -20.08 -8.95 2.11
N HIS A 520 -20.78 -8.68 3.22
CA HIS A 520 -20.21 -7.98 4.37
C HIS A 520 -18.96 -8.67 4.92
N ARG A 521 -19.01 -10.00 5.11
CA ARG A 521 -17.86 -10.77 5.61
C ARG A 521 -16.68 -10.83 4.64
N ALA A 522 -16.95 -10.85 3.33
CA ALA A 522 -15.90 -11.04 2.32
C ALA A 522 -15.28 -9.72 1.82
N TYR A 523 -15.99 -8.60 1.92
CA TYR A 523 -15.58 -7.31 1.34
C TYR A 523 -15.66 -6.14 2.31
N GLY A 524 -16.05 -6.37 3.58
CA GLY A 524 -16.26 -5.33 4.58
C GLY A 524 -15.09 -4.36 4.73
N HIS A 525 -13.85 -4.85 4.59
CA HIS A 525 -12.63 -4.05 4.67
C HIS A 525 -12.50 -3.00 3.56
N TYR A 526 -13.18 -3.19 2.42
CA TYR A 526 -13.18 -2.21 1.34
C TYR A 526 -14.22 -1.10 1.50
N PHE A 527 -15.19 -1.26 2.40
CA PHE A 527 -16.28 -0.30 2.55
C PHE A 527 -15.80 0.96 3.28
N ASP A 528 -16.20 2.11 2.76
CA ASP A 528 -16.05 3.40 3.43
C ASP A 528 -17.28 3.69 4.32
N LEU A 529 -18.44 3.13 3.97
CA LEU A 529 -19.69 3.28 4.70
C LEU A 529 -20.59 2.05 4.51
N SER A 530 -21.26 1.61 5.58
CA SER A 530 -22.33 0.61 5.54
C SER A 530 -23.63 1.25 5.99
N ILE A 531 -24.71 1.06 5.23
CA ILE A 531 -26.05 1.58 5.55
C ILE A 531 -27.06 0.42 5.50
N LEU A 532 -27.77 0.21 6.61
CA LEU A 532 -28.92 -0.69 6.66
C LEU A 532 -30.08 -0.09 5.86
N ASN A 533 -30.57 -0.80 4.85
CA ASN A 533 -31.68 -0.32 4.03
C ASN A 533 -33.03 -0.93 4.44
N ASP A 534 -33.54 -0.49 5.59
CA ASP A 534 -34.90 -0.78 6.08
C ASP A 534 -35.94 0.26 5.60
N ASP A 535 -35.50 1.44 5.18
CA ASP A 535 -36.29 2.46 4.52
C ASP A 535 -35.48 3.15 3.39
N LEU A 536 -36.03 3.16 2.18
CA LEU A 536 -35.33 3.67 1.00
C LEU A 536 -35.13 5.19 1.02
N ASP A 537 -36.03 5.94 1.64
CA ASP A 537 -35.94 7.40 1.73
C ASP A 537 -34.94 7.83 2.81
N GLN A 538 -34.96 7.20 3.98
CA GLN A 538 -33.95 7.46 5.03
C GLN A 538 -32.56 7.05 4.57
N THR A 539 -32.42 5.87 3.93
CA THR A 539 -31.16 5.42 3.34
C THR A 539 -30.63 6.41 2.31
N PHE A 540 -31.51 6.98 1.48
CA PHE A 540 -31.13 8.00 0.52
C PHE A 540 -30.63 9.28 1.20
N LEU A 541 -31.30 9.76 2.25
CA LEU A 541 -30.87 10.92 3.01
C LEU A 541 -29.50 10.71 3.68
N HIS A 542 -29.28 9.56 4.31
CA HIS A 542 -27.99 9.19 4.89
C HIS A 542 -26.88 9.17 3.84
N LEU A 543 -27.16 8.61 2.66
CA LEU A 543 -26.21 8.60 1.55
C LEU A 543 -25.89 10.02 1.06
N GLN A 544 -26.90 10.89 0.94
CA GLN A 544 -26.67 12.29 0.57
C GLN A 544 -25.82 13.04 1.60
N GLU A 545 -26.08 12.84 2.89
CA GLU A 545 -25.30 13.45 3.97
C GLU A 545 -23.83 13.00 3.91
N ALA A 546 -23.60 11.70 3.74
CA ALA A 546 -22.25 11.15 3.60
C ALA A 546 -21.51 11.76 2.40
N LEU A 547 -22.18 11.89 1.24
CA LEU A 547 -21.60 12.50 0.06
C LEU A 547 -21.30 14.00 0.23
N GLU A 548 -22.07 14.71 1.05
CA GLU A 548 -21.80 16.12 1.35
C GLU A 548 -20.62 16.27 2.32
N LYS A 549 -20.49 15.39 3.32
CA LYS A 549 -19.33 15.35 4.22
C LYS A 549 -18.02 15.22 3.47
N LEU A 550 -17.97 14.41 2.39
CA LEU A 550 -16.77 14.32 1.55
C LEU A 550 -16.32 15.69 1.00
N ARG A 551 -17.25 16.62 0.77
CA ARG A 551 -16.94 17.95 0.22
C ARG A 551 -16.52 18.96 1.27
N THR A 552 -16.92 18.77 2.51
CA THR A 552 -16.75 19.75 3.59
C THR A 552 -15.69 19.33 4.60
N GLU A 553 -15.45 18.03 4.75
CA GLU A 553 -14.58 17.46 5.78
C GLU A 553 -13.33 16.80 5.18
N PRO A 554 -12.20 16.84 5.91
CA PRO A 554 -11.00 16.08 5.53
C PRO A 554 -11.30 14.58 5.43
N GLN A 555 -10.65 13.92 4.49
CA GLN A 555 -10.88 12.50 4.20
C GLN A 555 -9.62 11.68 4.43
N TRP A 556 -9.81 10.43 4.86
CA TRP A 556 -8.76 9.43 4.85
C TRP A 556 -8.83 8.63 3.55
N VAL A 557 -7.69 8.52 2.88
CA VAL A 557 -7.50 7.70 1.67
C VAL A 557 -6.25 6.87 1.80
N PRO A 558 -6.15 5.72 1.11
CA PRO A 558 -4.89 4.98 1.03
C PRO A 558 -3.73 5.88 0.55
N VAL A 559 -2.55 5.73 1.15
CA VAL A 559 -1.34 6.47 0.77
C VAL A 559 -1.00 6.28 -0.71
N SER A 560 -1.26 5.09 -1.26
CA SER A 560 -1.05 4.75 -2.68
C SER A 560 -1.93 5.53 -3.66
N TRP A 561 -2.89 6.31 -3.17
CA TRP A 561 -3.70 7.19 -4.01
C TRP A 561 -3.12 8.61 -4.12
N VAL A 562 -2.12 8.92 -3.31
CA VAL A 562 -1.54 10.26 -3.18
C VAL A 562 -0.09 10.28 -3.65
N TYR A 563 0.69 9.24 -3.30
CA TYR A 563 2.13 9.17 -3.54
C TYR A 563 2.52 8.12 -4.58
#